data_AF-A0A8B8RPT0-F1
#
_entry.id   AF-A0A8B8RPT0-F1
#
_cell.length_a   1.000
_cell.length_b   1.000
_cell.length_c   1.000
_cell.angle_alpha   90.00
_cell.angle_beta   90.00
_cell.angle_gamma   90.00
#
_symmetry.space_group_name_H-M   'P 1'
#
loop_
_entity.id
_entity.type
_entity.pdbx_description
1 polymer ?
#
loop_
_entity_poly.entity_id
_entity_poly.type
_entity_poly.pdbx_seq_one_letter_code
_entity_poly.pdbx_strand_id
1 'polypeptide(L)'
;MAEAGSVNVGRGREEKEPEGLSQESAPTGTTISRVKLFDTMVDTFLQKLVASGSYRRFTDCYKRFYQLQPEMTQRIYDKFITQLQTSIRDEISEIKEEGNLEAVLNALDVIVEEGKDRREPAWRPSGIPEKDLRSTLVPYFLQQRDALQRRVQKQEAENRQLADAVLAGRRQVEELQLQVQARQQAWQGPAQAAAAPTTTSFGVWPTELGRMTPK
;
A
#
# COMPACT_ATOMS: atom_id res chain seq x y z
N MET A 1 -31.34 -9.25 -29.49
CA MET A 1 -31.85 -7.89 -29.17
C MET A 1 -30.76 -7.27 -28.30
N ALA A 2 -29.75 -6.58 -28.83
CA ALA A 2 -29.76 -5.32 -29.57
C ALA A 2 -30.48 -4.22 -28.78
N GLU A 3 -29.70 -3.34 -28.15
CA GLU A 3 -29.89 -1.88 -28.13
C GLU A 3 -28.53 -1.26 -27.76
N ALA A 4 -28.06 -0.39 -28.64
CA ALA A 4 -26.75 0.25 -28.61
C ALA A 4 -26.93 1.69 -28.13
N GLY A 5 -26.12 2.11 -27.17
CA GLY A 5 -25.99 3.52 -26.80
C GLY A 5 -24.70 4.09 -27.39
N SER A 6 -24.81 4.83 -28.49
CA SER A 6 -23.73 5.65 -29.06
C SER A 6 -24.10 7.13 -28.89
N VAL A 7 -23.24 7.91 -28.23
CA VAL A 7 -23.09 9.35 -28.50
C VAL A 7 -21.61 9.70 -28.37
N ASN A 8 -21.09 10.27 -29.44
CA ASN A 8 -19.72 10.77 -29.61
C ASN A 8 -19.75 12.26 -29.97
N VAL A 9 -18.64 12.93 -29.65
CA VAL A 9 -18.13 14.24 -30.10
C VAL A 9 -18.82 15.52 -29.63
N GLY A 10 -18.01 16.42 -29.07
CA GLY A 10 -18.37 17.84 -29.02
C GLY A 10 -17.43 18.72 -28.21
N ARG A 11 -16.20 18.90 -28.69
CA ARG A 11 -15.19 19.86 -28.19
C ARG A 11 -15.76 21.30 -28.17
N GLY A 12 -15.55 22.01 -27.06
CA GLY A 12 -15.71 23.46 -26.93
C GLY A 12 -14.70 24.01 -25.93
N ARG A 13 -13.74 24.78 -26.43
CA ARG A 13 -12.72 25.54 -25.70
C ARG A 13 -13.25 26.94 -25.53
N GLU A 14 -13.26 27.48 -24.30
CA GLU A 14 -13.15 28.92 -24.07
C GLU A 14 -12.72 29.21 -22.64
N GLU A 15 -11.77 30.14 -22.55
CA GLU A 15 -11.05 30.60 -21.37
C GLU A 15 -11.95 31.44 -20.45
N LYS A 16 -11.75 31.32 -19.13
CA LYS A 16 -11.89 32.44 -18.21
C LYS A 16 -11.21 32.13 -16.87
N GLU A 17 -9.99 32.67 -16.73
CA GLU A 17 -9.53 33.17 -15.44
C GLU A 17 -10.40 34.41 -15.09
N PRO A 18 -10.78 34.60 -13.82
CA PRO A 18 -9.91 35.39 -12.96
C PRO A 18 -9.83 34.89 -11.52
N GLU A 19 -8.63 35.07 -10.95
CA GLU A 19 -8.34 35.52 -9.59
C GLU A 19 -9.42 35.26 -8.52
N GLY A 20 -9.10 34.32 -7.64
CA GLY A 20 -9.72 34.15 -6.34
C GLY A 20 -8.64 33.78 -5.33
N LEU A 21 -7.89 34.78 -4.86
CA LEU A 21 -7.17 34.69 -3.60
C LEU A 21 -8.17 34.23 -2.52
N SER A 22 -7.91 33.11 -1.89
CA SER A 22 -8.57 32.74 -0.63
C SER A 22 -7.51 32.19 0.29
N GLN A 23 -6.94 33.14 1.02
CA GLN A 23 -6.23 32.93 2.26
C GLN A 23 -7.09 32.18 3.27
N GLU A 24 -6.39 31.57 4.22
CA GLU A 24 -6.83 31.33 5.60
C GLU A 24 -7.87 30.23 5.81
N SER A 25 -7.39 29.04 6.13
CA SER A 25 -7.98 28.30 7.26
C SER A 25 -6.92 28.24 8.36
N ALA A 26 -6.94 29.26 9.22
CA ALA A 26 -6.18 29.27 10.45
C ALA A 26 -6.63 28.10 11.34
N PRO A 27 -5.71 27.33 11.94
CA PRO A 27 -6.07 26.40 13.00
C PRO A 27 -6.42 27.20 14.25
N THR A 28 -7.66 27.03 14.69
CA THR A 28 -8.20 27.58 15.93
C THR A 28 -7.64 26.83 17.12
N GLY A 29 -6.69 27.46 17.81
CA GLY A 29 -6.13 26.98 19.06
C GLY A 29 -4.81 27.70 19.32
N THR A 30 -4.85 28.85 19.98
CA THR A 30 -3.66 29.67 20.27
C THR A 30 -2.80 29.03 21.36
N THR A 31 -2.27 27.84 21.10
CA THR A 31 -1.18 27.25 21.86
C THR A 31 0.08 28.03 21.50
N ILE A 32 0.75 28.57 22.52
CA ILE A 32 2.04 29.25 22.37
C ILE A 32 3.00 28.28 21.67
N SER A 33 3.62 28.70 20.56
CA SER A 33 4.53 27.84 19.80
C SER A 33 5.72 27.42 20.66
N ARG A 34 6.23 26.20 20.45
CA ARG A 34 7.34 25.67 21.25
C ARG A 34 8.61 26.49 21.10
N VAL A 35 8.84 27.08 19.93
CA VAL A 35 9.96 28.01 19.70
C VAL A 35 9.85 29.24 20.60
N LYS A 36 8.66 29.87 20.68
CA LYS A 36 8.44 31.02 21.56
C LYS A 36 8.58 30.66 23.04
N LEU A 37 8.15 29.47 23.43
CA LEU A 37 8.38 28.95 24.79
C LEU A 37 9.87 28.80 25.08
N PHE A 38 10.64 28.27 24.12
CA PHE A 38 12.09 28.16 24.24
C PHE A 38 12.75 29.53 24.43
N ASP A 39 12.45 30.50 23.56
CA ASP A 39 13.01 31.85 23.65
C ASP A 39 12.66 32.51 25.00
N THR A 40 11.41 32.34 25.44
CA THR A 40 10.95 32.84 26.76
C THR A 40 11.71 32.20 27.92
N MET A 41 12.03 30.90 27.83
CA MET A 41 12.81 30.20 28.86
C MET A 41 14.25 30.73 28.91
N VAL A 42 14.88 30.99 27.77
CA VAL A 42 16.22 31.57 27.68
C VAL A 42 16.25 32.98 28.28
N ASP A 43 15.27 33.82 27.93
CA ASP A 43 15.13 35.15 28.51
C ASP A 43 14.95 35.12 30.02
N THR A 44 14.10 34.23 30.50
CA THR A 44 13.86 34.04 31.94
C THR A 44 15.13 33.57 32.65
N PHE A 45 15.88 32.64 32.05
CA PHE A 45 17.17 32.19 32.58
C PHE A 45 18.16 33.34 32.70
N LEU A 46 18.34 34.14 31.64
CA LEU A 46 19.26 35.28 31.63
C LEU A 46 18.86 36.34 32.67
N GLN A 47 17.56 36.60 32.85
CA GLN A 47 17.08 37.49 33.90
C GLN A 47 17.44 36.99 35.29
N LYS A 48 17.25 35.69 35.57
CA LYS A 48 17.59 35.09 36.87
C LYS A 48 19.09 35.07 37.11
N LEU A 49 19.89 34.85 36.07
CA LEU A 49 21.36 34.91 36.12
C LEU A 49 21.83 36.31 36.55
N VAL A 50 21.33 37.36 35.88
CA VAL A 50 21.68 38.75 36.21
C VAL A 50 21.18 39.17 37.58
N ALA A 51 19.96 38.76 37.97
CA ALA A 51 19.44 39.03 39.30
C ALA A 51 20.33 38.40 40.40
N SER A 52 20.82 37.18 40.16
CA SER A 52 21.71 36.47 41.09
C SER A 52 23.09 37.13 41.20
N GLY A 53 23.60 37.62 40.07
CA GLY A 53 24.86 38.34 39.95
C GLY A 53 24.73 39.86 40.08
N SER A 54 23.76 40.36 40.86
CA SER A 54 23.49 41.81 40.95
C SER A 54 24.72 42.68 41.25
N TYR A 55 24.70 43.93 40.78
CA TYR A 55 25.79 44.89 40.99
C TYR A 55 26.20 45.03 42.47
N ARG A 56 25.22 45.00 43.39
CA ARG A 56 25.48 45.02 44.83
C ARG A 56 26.37 43.86 45.27
N ARG A 57 26.07 42.64 44.83
CA ARG A 57 26.89 41.47 45.18
C ARG A 57 28.28 41.56 44.57
N PHE A 58 28.37 42.10 43.36
CA PHE A 58 29.65 42.35 42.70
C PHE A 58 30.51 43.36 43.50
N THR A 59 29.97 44.51 43.89
CA THR A 59 30.71 45.51 44.69
C THR A 59 31.01 45.04 46.11
N ASP A 60 30.15 44.21 46.71
CA ASP A 60 30.39 43.56 48.00
C ASP A 60 31.61 42.63 47.97
N CYS A 61 31.90 42.00 46.82
CA CYS A 61 33.11 41.18 46.63
C CYS A 61 34.36 42.02 46.33
N TYR A 62 34.20 43.20 45.72
CA TYR A 62 35.31 44.08 45.29
C TYR A 62 35.33 45.43 46.03
N LYS A 63 35.04 45.43 47.34
CA LYS A 63 34.85 46.65 48.16
C LYS A 63 36.00 47.64 48.05
N ARG A 64 37.25 47.17 48.09
CA ARG A 64 38.43 48.04 48.08
C ARG A 64 38.57 48.80 46.76
N PHE A 65 38.29 48.14 45.64
CA PHE A 65 38.33 48.75 44.31
C PHE A 65 37.16 49.71 44.11
N TYR A 66 35.95 49.30 44.52
CA TYR A 66 34.76 50.14 44.48
C TYR A 66 34.91 51.45 45.25
N GLN A 67 35.52 51.42 46.44
CA GLN A 67 35.80 52.63 47.25
C GLN A 67 36.76 53.60 46.57
N LEU A 68 37.72 53.10 45.78
CA LEU A 68 38.70 53.93 45.08
C LEU A 68 38.14 54.48 43.76
N GLN A 69 37.42 53.66 43.00
CA GLN A 69 36.96 54.01 41.66
C GLN A 69 35.57 53.42 41.36
N PRO A 70 34.49 54.03 41.89
CA PRO A 70 33.13 53.51 41.75
C PRO A 70 32.63 53.55 40.30
N GLU A 71 32.94 54.60 39.55
CA GLU A 71 32.53 54.75 38.14
C GLU A 71 33.13 53.65 37.26
N MET A 72 34.42 53.34 37.46
CA MET A 72 35.08 52.28 36.69
C MET A 72 34.55 50.90 37.07
N THR A 73 34.27 50.68 38.36
CA THR A 73 33.66 49.44 38.84
C THR A 73 32.30 49.19 38.18
N GLN A 74 31.48 50.24 38.05
CA GLN A 74 30.19 50.17 37.36
C GLN A 74 30.38 49.84 35.87
N ARG A 75 31.28 50.55 35.17
CA ARG A 75 31.56 50.29 33.75
C ARG A 75 32.05 48.86 33.48
N ILE A 76 32.89 48.32 34.37
CA ILE A 76 33.37 46.93 34.27
C ILE A 76 32.21 45.96 34.45
N TYR A 77 31.35 46.17 35.46
CA TYR A 77 30.18 45.33 35.70
C TYR A 77 29.21 45.37 34.51
N ASP A 78 28.87 46.55 34.01
CA ASP A 78 27.95 46.72 32.88
C ASP A 78 28.49 46.03 31.62
N LYS A 79 29.80 46.17 31.35
CA LYS A 79 30.45 45.46 30.24
C LYS A 79 30.45 43.94 30.44
N PHE A 80 30.72 43.47 31.66
CA PHE A 80 30.72 42.06 31.98
C PHE A 80 29.33 41.43 31.76
N ILE A 81 28.27 42.05 32.30
CA ILE A 81 26.90 41.54 32.17
C ILE A 81 26.43 41.58 30.72
N THR A 82 26.65 42.69 30.01
CA THR A 82 26.24 42.80 28.61
C THR A 82 26.97 41.76 27.73
N GLN A 83 28.29 41.64 27.87
CA GLN A 83 29.06 40.64 27.13
C GLN A 83 28.65 39.21 27.47
N LEU A 84 28.39 38.89 28.74
CA LEU A 84 27.92 37.58 29.15
C LEU A 84 26.55 37.25 28.56
N GLN A 85 25.60 38.18 28.64
CA GLN A 85 24.26 37.98 28.09
C GLN A 85 24.29 37.83 26.57
N THR A 86 25.01 38.70 25.87
CA THR A 86 25.15 38.62 24.41
C THR A 86 25.83 37.32 24.00
N SER A 87 26.95 36.95 24.62
CA SER A 87 27.66 35.71 24.30
C SER A 87 26.78 34.47 24.51
N ILE A 88 25.98 34.40 25.57
CA ILE A 88 25.05 33.27 25.78
C ILE A 88 23.93 33.28 24.73
N ARG A 89 23.38 34.45 24.38
CA ARG A 89 22.33 34.55 23.34
C ARG A 89 22.84 34.13 21.98
N ASP A 90 24.05 34.57 21.64
CA ASP A 90 24.69 34.26 20.36
C ASP A 90 24.95 32.75 20.28
N GLU A 91 25.57 32.15 21.32
CA GLU A 91 25.80 30.70 21.40
C GLU A 91 24.50 29.89 21.27
N ILE A 92 23.44 30.29 21.97
CA ILE A 92 22.15 29.61 21.87
C ILE A 92 21.56 29.77 20.46
N SER A 93 21.72 30.94 19.84
CA SER A 93 21.24 31.19 18.48
C SER A 93 22.01 30.33 17.47
N GLU A 94 23.33 30.21 17.63
CA GLU A 94 24.16 29.31 16.81
C GLU A 94 23.71 27.85 16.96
N ILE A 95 23.48 27.37 18.19
CA ILE A 95 22.96 26.00 18.43
C ILE A 95 21.55 25.83 17.82
N LYS A 96 20.69 26.85 17.90
CA LYS A 96 19.35 26.82 17.28
C LYS A 96 19.45 26.67 15.76
N GLU A 97 20.36 27.41 15.14
CA GLU A 97 20.57 27.39 13.70
C GLU A 97 21.22 26.08 13.24
N GLU A 98 22.30 25.63 13.90
CA GLU A 98 22.98 24.37 13.60
C GLU A 98 22.04 23.17 13.74
N GLY A 99 21.28 23.14 14.83
CA GLY A 99 20.31 22.08 15.09
C GLY A 99 19.02 22.19 14.27
N ASN A 100 18.86 23.23 13.45
CA ASN A 100 17.61 23.57 12.76
C ASN A 100 16.38 23.49 13.68
N LEU A 101 16.54 23.98 14.92
CA LEU A 101 15.63 23.68 16.02
C LEU A 101 14.25 24.28 15.78
N GLU A 102 14.18 25.43 15.12
CA GLU A 102 12.90 26.08 14.80
C GLU A 102 12.04 25.21 13.89
N ALA A 103 12.62 24.64 12.83
CA ALA A 103 11.89 23.74 11.94
C ALA A 103 11.43 22.47 12.66
N VAL A 104 12.28 21.87 13.50
CA VAL A 104 11.95 20.66 14.26
C VAL A 104 10.84 20.92 15.29
N LEU A 105 10.91 22.03 16.02
CA LEU A 105 9.89 22.41 17.00
C LEU A 105 8.56 22.78 16.34
N ASN A 106 8.59 23.47 15.21
CA ASN A 106 7.39 23.77 14.44
C ASN A 106 6.77 22.49 13.84
N ALA A 107 7.57 21.56 13.33
CA ALA A 107 7.08 20.26 12.87
C ALA A 107 6.49 19.43 14.02
N LEU A 108 7.10 19.50 15.21
CA LEU A 108 6.54 18.87 16.41
C LEU A 108 5.21 19.51 16.83
N ASP A 109 5.07 20.83 16.73
CA ASP A 109 3.79 21.52 16.94
C ASP A 109 2.73 20.93 16.01
N VAL A 110 3.02 20.79 14.70
CA VAL A 110 2.11 20.16 13.72
C VAL A 110 1.74 18.73 14.09
N ILE A 111 2.72 17.87 14.41
CA ILE A 111 2.46 16.46 14.78
C ILE A 111 1.57 16.37 16.02
N VAL A 112 1.78 17.26 17.00
CA VAL A 112 0.97 17.29 18.22
C VAL A 112 -0.45 17.74 17.90
N GLU A 113 -0.63 18.74 17.04
CA GLU A 113 -1.94 19.18 16.54
C GLU A 113 -2.69 18.04 15.84
N GLU A 114 -2.05 17.34 14.89
CA GLU A 114 -2.63 16.20 14.16
C GLU A 114 -3.01 15.03 15.10
N GLY A 115 -2.29 14.89 16.22
CA GLY A 115 -2.50 13.84 17.21
C GLY A 115 -3.52 14.17 18.30
N LYS A 116 -4.06 15.40 18.36
CA LYS A 116 -4.86 15.89 19.50
C LYS A 116 -6.06 15.01 19.88
N ASP A 117 -6.69 14.39 18.89
CA ASP A 117 -7.90 13.59 19.12
C ASP A 117 -7.59 12.19 19.68
N ARG A 118 -6.34 11.73 19.57
CA ARG A 118 -5.91 10.41 20.03
C ARG A 118 -5.55 10.47 21.51
N ARG A 119 -6.51 10.12 22.37
CA ARG A 119 -6.34 10.12 23.83
C ARG A 119 -5.66 8.87 24.39
N GLU A 120 -5.60 7.80 23.60
CA GLU A 120 -4.95 6.56 24.00
C GLU A 120 -3.43 6.70 24.00
N PRO A 121 -2.72 5.97 24.89
CA PRO A 121 -1.26 5.93 24.86
C PRO A 121 -0.76 5.48 23.49
N ALA A 122 -0.03 6.37 22.81
CA ALA A 122 0.60 6.04 21.54
C ALA A 122 1.64 4.92 21.73
N TRP A 123 1.78 4.07 20.71
CA TRP A 123 2.79 3.01 20.70
C TRP A 123 4.20 3.58 20.95
N ARG A 124 5.02 2.79 21.65
CA ARG A 124 6.43 3.08 21.92
C ARG A 124 7.26 1.84 21.55
N PRO A 125 8.49 2.02 21.03
CA PRO A 125 9.38 0.91 20.75
C PRO A 125 9.50 0.00 21.97
N SER A 126 9.31 -1.30 21.77
CA SER A 126 9.33 -2.27 22.86
C SER A 126 10.76 -2.60 23.30
N GLY A 127 11.76 -2.20 22.51
CA GLY A 127 13.16 -2.58 22.68
C GLY A 127 13.50 -3.95 22.08
N ILE A 128 12.52 -4.59 21.42
CA ILE A 128 12.70 -5.87 20.71
C ILE A 128 12.54 -5.60 19.21
N PRO A 129 13.65 -5.53 18.45
CA PRO A 129 13.63 -5.13 17.05
C PRO A 129 12.68 -5.96 16.18
N GLU A 130 12.60 -7.27 16.39
CA GLU A 130 11.76 -8.18 15.61
C GLU A 130 10.27 -7.87 15.79
N LYS A 131 9.88 -7.49 17.00
CA LYS A 131 8.49 -7.12 17.33
C LYS A 131 8.15 -5.76 16.73
N ASP A 132 9.08 -4.80 16.86
CA ASP A 132 8.88 -3.42 16.41
C ASP A 132 8.87 -3.33 14.87
N LEU A 133 9.65 -4.17 14.19
CA LEU A 133 9.69 -4.24 12.73
C LEU A 133 8.42 -4.88 12.14
N ARG A 134 7.79 -5.80 12.89
CA ARG A 134 6.61 -6.53 12.41
C ARG A 134 5.45 -5.61 12.04
N SER A 135 5.16 -4.57 12.84
CA SER A 135 4.07 -3.63 12.56
C SER A 135 4.26 -2.92 11.23
N THR A 136 5.50 -2.55 10.90
CA THR A 136 5.89 -1.89 9.65
C THR A 136 5.83 -2.85 8.45
N LEU A 137 6.24 -4.11 8.61
CA LEU A 137 6.32 -5.07 7.51
C LEU A 137 4.98 -5.74 7.16
N VAL A 138 4.08 -5.89 8.13
CA VAL A 138 2.80 -6.59 7.94
C VAL A 138 1.99 -6.08 6.74
N PRO A 139 1.80 -4.76 6.51
CA PRO A 139 1.06 -4.27 5.35
C PRO A 139 1.62 -4.76 4.01
N TYR A 140 2.95 -4.79 3.85
CA TYR A 140 3.61 -5.26 2.63
C TYR A 140 3.41 -6.77 2.42
N PHE A 141 3.55 -7.56 3.49
CA PHE A 141 3.31 -9.01 3.40
C PHE A 141 1.85 -9.35 3.12
N LEU A 142 0.90 -8.58 3.64
CA LEU A 142 -0.51 -8.73 3.30
C LEU A 142 -0.75 -8.42 1.81
N GLN A 143 -0.19 -7.33 1.30
CA GLN A 143 -0.27 -7.00 -0.13
C GLN A 143 0.31 -8.10 -1.02
N GLN A 144 1.47 -8.66 -0.65
CA GLN A 144 2.10 -9.76 -1.38
C GLN A 144 1.24 -11.03 -1.35
N ARG A 145 0.72 -11.40 -0.17
CA ARG A 145 -0.18 -12.54 -0.02
C ARG A 145 -1.41 -12.39 -0.91
N ASP A 146 -2.06 -11.23 -0.87
CA ASP A 146 -3.29 -10.98 -1.63
C ASP A 146 -3.03 -10.98 -3.14
N ALA A 147 -1.85 -10.53 -3.58
CA ALA A 147 -1.44 -10.63 -4.99
C ALA A 147 -1.19 -12.07 -5.44
N LEU A 148 -0.51 -12.88 -4.62
CA LEU A 148 -0.29 -14.29 -4.90
C LEU A 148 -1.60 -15.07 -4.92
N GLN A 149 -2.49 -14.81 -3.97
CA GLN A 149 -3.80 -15.45 -3.89
C GLN A 149 -4.63 -15.19 -5.15
N ARG A 150 -4.65 -13.96 -5.65
CA ARG A 150 -5.31 -13.63 -6.93
C ARG A 150 -4.73 -14.39 -8.11
N ARG A 151 -3.39 -14.54 -8.17
CA ARG A 151 -2.72 -15.30 -9.23
C ARG A 151 -3.07 -16.78 -9.17
N VAL A 152 -3.06 -17.37 -7.98
CA VAL A 152 -3.44 -18.77 -7.76
C VAL A 152 -4.89 -19.00 -8.17
N GLN A 153 -5.82 -18.15 -7.71
CA GLN A 153 -7.24 -18.27 -8.06
C GLN A 153 -7.48 -18.18 -9.58
N LYS A 154 -6.78 -17.26 -10.26
CA LYS A 154 -6.84 -17.16 -11.72
C LYS A 154 -6.36 -18.45 -12.38
N GLN A 155 -5.21 -18.98 -11.94
CA GLN A 155 -4.66 -20.20 -12.52
C GLN A 155 -5.54 -21.42 -12.28
N GLU A 156 -6.13 -21.53 -11.09
CA GLU A 156 -7.07 -22.61 -10.76
C GLU A 156 -8.33 -22.54 -11.62
N ALA A 157 -8.87 -21.34 -11.87
CA ALA A 157 -10.04 -21.17 -12.73
C ALA A 157 -9.74 -21.58 -14.18
N GLU A 158 -8.60 -21.15 -14.73
CA GLU A 158 -8.14 -21.57 -16.06
C GLU A 158 -7.92 -23.09 -16.14
N ASN A 159 -7.31 -23.69 -15.11
CA ASN A 159 -7.06 -25.13 -15.08
C ASN A 159 -8.38 -25.93 -15.03
N ARG A 160 -9.39 -25.47 -14.27
CA ARG A 160 -10.72 -26.09 -14.28
C ARG A 160 -11.35 -26.06 -15.67
N GLN A 161 -11.31 -24.91 -16.35
CA GLN A 161 -11.83 -24.79 -17.71
C GLN A 161 -11.11 -25.73 -18.69
N LEU A 162 -9.78 -25.84 -18.59
CA LEU A 162 -9.00 -26.76 -19.41
C LEU A 162 -9.32 -28.22 -19.10
N ALA A 163 -9.48 -28.59 -17.82
CA ALA A 163 -9.87 -29.93 -17.42
C ALA A 163 -11.24 -30.32 -17.99
N ASP A 164 -12.22 -29.41 -17.92
CA ASP A 164 -13.55 -29.61 -18.51
C ASP A 164 -13.48 -29.80 -20.02
N ALA A 165 -12.67 -28.98 -20.71
CA ALA A 165 -12.45 -29.11 -22.15
C ALA A 165 -11.79 -30.45 -22.52
N VAL A 166 -10.81 -30.91 -21.74
CA VAL A 166 -10.17 -32.22 -21.93
C VAL A 166 -11.17 -33.36 -21.73
N LEU A 167 -12.02 -33.30 -20.70
CA LEU A 167 -13.06 -34.30 -20.47
C LEU A 167 -14.08 -34.33 -21.62
N ALA A 168 -14.51 -33.17 -22.10
CA ALA A 168 -15.38 -33.08 -23.28
C ALA A 168 -14.72 -33.67 -24.53
N GLY A 169 -13.44 -33.34 -24.77
CA GLY A 169 -12.67 -33.90 -25.88
C GLY A 169 -12.51 -35.42 -25.79
N ARG A 170 -12.27 -35.97 -24.59
CA ARG A 170 -12.19 -37.43 -24.37
C ARG A 170 -13.50 -38.12 -24.72
N ARG A 171 -14.64 -37.58 -24.28
CA ARG A 171 -15.97 -38.13 -24.62
C ARG A 171 -16.22 -38.13 -26.13
N GLN A 172 -15.83 -37.07 -26.83
CA GLN A 172 -15.97 -37.00 -28.28
C GLN A 172 -15.12 -38.06 -28.99
N VAL A 173 -13.89 -38.30 -28.52
CA VAL A 173 -13.04 -39.37 -29.05
C VAL A 173 -13.65 -40.74 -28.81
N GLU A 174 -14.18 -41.01 -27.62
CA GLU A 174 -14.88 -42.27 -27.30
C GLU A 174 -16.09 -42.49 -28.22
N GLU A 175 -16.90 -41.46 -28.46
CA GLU A 175 -18.04 -41.55 -29.38
C GLU A 175 -17.59 -41.83 -30.82
N LEU A 176 -16.56 -41.13 -31.29
CA LEU A 176 -15.99 -41.37 -32.62
C LEU A 176 -15.44 -42.79 -32.76
N GLN A 177 -14.79 -43.32 -31.72
CA GLN A 177 -14.31 -44.71 -31.71
C GLN A 177 -15.47 -45.71 -31.85
N LEU A 178 -16.56 -45.51 -31.11
CA LEU A 178 -17.77 -46.35 -31.22
C LEU A 178 -18.38 -46.28 -32.63
N GLN A 179 -18.47 -45.09 -33.23
CA GLN A 179 -18.96 -44.94 -34.60
C GLN A 179 -18.07 -45.65 -35.62
N VAL A 180 -16.75 -45.53 -35.48
CA VAL A 180 -15.78 -46.23 -36.34
C VAL A 180 -15.93 -47.74 -36.20
N GLN A 181 -16.06 -48.25 -34.97
CA GLN A 181 -16.25 -49.68 -34.72
C GLN A 181 -17.57 -50.19 -35.30
N ALA A 182 -18.67 -49.46 -35.10
CA ALA A 182 -19.97 -49.80 -35.66
C ALA A 182 -19.93 -49.85 -37.20
N ARG A 183 -19.27 -48.87 -37.84
CA ARG A 183 -19.04 -48.89 -39.29
C ARG A 183 -18.23 -50.11 -39.68
N GLN A 184 -17.11 -50.38 -39.01
CA GLN A 184 -16.27 -51.55 -39.30
C GLN A 184 -17.05 -52.86 -39.25
N GLN A 185 -17.87 -53.06 -38.21
CA GLN A 185 -18.75 -54.23 -38.09
C GLN A 185 -19.78 -54.30 -39.22
N ALA A 186 -20.38 -53.17 -39.59
CA ALA A 186 -21.32 -53.07 -40.71
C ALA A 186 -20.67 -53.42 -42.06
N TRP A 187 -19.37 -53.16 -42.24
CA TRP A 187 -18.62 -53.58 -43.44
C TRP A 187 -18.23 -55.06 -43.40
N GLN A 188 -17.93 -55.62 -42.23
CA GLN A 188 -17.53 -57.03 -42.09
C GLN A 188 -18.69 -58.02 -42.19
N GLY A 189 -19.92 -57.65 -41.78
CA GLY A 189 -21.12 -58.48 -41.89
C GLY A 189 -21.47 -58.92 -43.33
N PRO A 190 -21.61 -58.01 -44.30
CA PRO A 190 -21.90 -58.36 -45.69
C PRO A 190 -20.72 -59.06 -46.39
N ALA A 191 -19.47 -58.77 -46.02
CA ALA A 191 -18.29 -59.43 -46.56
C ALA A 191 -18.19 -60.91 -46.13
N GLN A 192 -18.62 -61.25 -44.90
CA GLN A 192 -18.68 -62.64 -44.43
C GLN A 192 -19.93 -63.38 -44.95
N ALA A 193 -21.05 -62.70 -45.14
CA ALA A 193 -22.25 -63.27 -45.75
C ALA A 193 -22.06 -63.64 -47.24
N ALA A 194 -21.24 -62.88 -47.98
CA ALA A 194 -20.85 -63.21 -49.35
C ALA A 194 -19.83 -64.36 -49.45
N ALA A 195 -19.18 -64.74 -48.34
CA ALA A 195 -18.19 -65.83 -48.28
C ALA A 195 -18.77 -67.17 -47.79
N ALA A 196 -20.06 -67.23 -47.40
CA ALA A 196 -20.74 -68.48 -47.12
C ALA A 196 -21.06 -69.22 -48.45
N PRO A 197 -20.68 -70.50 -48.63
CA PRO A 197 -20.96 -71.21 -49.88
C PRO A 197 -22.47 -71.43 -50.03
N THR A 198 -23.06 -70.84 -51.06
CA THR A 198 -24.42 -71.15 -51.52
C THR A 198 -24.46 -72.62 -51.93
N THR A 199 -24.89 -73.49 -51.02
CA THR A 199 -25.19 -74.89 -51.36
C THR A 199 -26.53 -74.89 -52.10
N THR A 200 -26.47 -74.78 -53.44
CA THR A 200 -27.59 -75.08 -54.32
C THR A 200 -27.85 -76.58 -54.26
N SER A 201 -28.79 -76.99 -53.41
CA SER A 201 -29.35 -78.34 -53.34
C SER A 201 -30.10 -78.65 -54.64
N PHE A 202 -29.53 -79.55 -55.45
CA PHE A 202 -30.19 -80.20 -56.60
C PHE A 202 -31.39 -81.02 -56.10
N GLY A 203 -32.62 -80.64 -56.49
CA GLY A 203 -33.82 -81.41 -56.21
C GLY A 203 -33.92 -82.65 -57.09
N VAL A 204 -33.97 -83.83 -56.47
CA VAL A 204 -34.38 -85.10 -57.09
C VAL A 204 -35.78 -85.47 -56.57
N TRP A 205 -36.60 -85.94 -57.51
CA TRP A 205 -38.05 -86.14 -57.48
C TRP A 205 -38.53 -87.31 -56.60
N PRO A 206 -39.83 -87.35 -56.24
CA PRO A 206 -40.53 -88.60 -55.95
C PRO A 206 -41.39 -89.07 -57.14
N THR A 207 -41.22 -90.35 -57.46
CA THR A 207 -41.92 -91.16 -58.45
C THR A 207 -43.24 -91.69 -57.86
N GLU A 208 -44.38 -91.47 -58.51
CA GLU A 208 -45.59 -92.29 -58.29
C GLU A 208 -45.94 -93.10 -59.55
N LEU A 209 -46.10 -94.41 -59.33
CA LEU A 209 -46.43 -95.46 -60.28
C LEU A 209 -47.96 -95.56 -60.48
N GLY A 210 -48.42 -95.66 -61.72
CA GLY A 210 -49.85 -95.88 -62.01
C GLY A 210 -50.20 -96.23 -63.46
N ARG A 211 -49.71 -97.38 -63.95
CA ARG A 211 -50.42 -98.39 -64.78
C ARG A 211 -51.22 -97.91 -66.02
N MET A 212 -50.69 -98.14 -67.23
CA MET A 212 -51.12 -99.07 -68.32
C MET A 212 -52.61 -98.95 -68.76
N THR A 213 -53.06 -98.98 -70.02
CA THR A 213 -52.60 -99.31 -71.41
C THR A 213 -53.89 -99.14 -72.29
N PRO A 214 -54.04 -99.68 -73.53
CA PRO A 214 -53.28 -99.53 -74.78
C PRO A 214 -54.17 -99.15 -75.99
N LYS A 215 -53.55 -98.70 -77.09
CA LYS A 215 -53.67 -99.31 -78.44
C LYS A 215 -52.56 -98.79 -79.35
#